data_AF-A0A3N2MJM3-F1
#
_entry.id   AF-A0A3N2MJM3-F1
#
_cell.length_a   1.000
_cell.length_b   1.000
_cell.length_c   1.000
_cell.angle_alpha   90.00
_cell.angle_beta   90.00
_cell.angle_gamma   90.00
#
_symmetry.space_group_name_H-M   'P 1'
#
loop_
_entity.id
_entity.type
_entity.pdbx_description
1 polymer ?
#
loop_
_entity_poly.entity_id
_entity_poly.type
_entity_poly.pdbx_seq_one_letter_code
_entity_poly.pdbx_strand_id
1 'polypeptide(L)'
;MKHFGSIVDFTRQRNADIMRVFRQKIVEADVIRMDDICKAVAESPSCRFWVSEKRAAIVISSMESGRCLPCMTETKREMFAEIYRRYKELRLIHPKMTILELATIVVNQPAPKFYFTPRTVREIVRRIRNGYYDRKHNSIKADGFSKGSEGSVCPDSKPSERE
;
A
#
# COMPACT_ATOMS: atom_id res chain seq x y z
N MET A 1 14.84 -4.40 -5.94
CA MET A 1 13.46 -4.88 -6.22
C MET A 1 12.87 -5.40 -4.92
N LYS A 2 11.62 -5.06 -4.58
CA LYS A 2 10.97 -5.65 -3.39
C LYS A 2 10.58 -7.11 -3.69
N HIS A 3 10.91 -8.03 -2.79
CA HIS A 3 10.62 -9.46 -2.98
C HIS A 3 9.12 -9.72 -3.14
N PHE A 4 8.78 -10.72 -3.95
CA PHE A 4 7.42 -11.24 -4.09
C PHE A 4 6.88 -11.63 -2.72
N GLY A 5 5.73 -11.06 -2.34
CA GLY A 5 5.12 -11.29 -1.03
C GLY A 5 5.55 -10.31 0.08
N SER A 6 6.36 -9.28 -0.18
CA SER A 6 6.61 -8.21 0.79
C SER A 6 5.30 -7.51 1.19
N ILE A 7 5.02 -7.45 2.50
CA ILE A 7 3.93 -6.66 3.05
C ILE A 7 4.37 -5.20 2.96
N VAL A 8 3.64 -4.39 2.18
CA VAL A 8 3.84 -2.94 2.16
C VAL A 8 3.10 -2.30 3.33
N ASP A 9 3.56 -1.14 3.80
CA ASP A 9 3.06 -0.46 5.01
C ASP A 9 1.53 -0.27 5.02
N PHE A 10 0.93 -0.07 3.85
CA PHE A 10 -0.51 0.12 3.67
C PHE A 10 -1.30 -1.18 3.41
N THR A 11 -0.70 -2.36 3.49
CA THR A 11 -1.38 -3.64 3.18
C THR A 11 -2.57 -3.88 4.10
N ARG A 12 -2.41 -3.63 5.41
CA ARG A 12 -3.50 -3.81 6.40
C ARG A 12 -4.66 -2.86 6.12
N GLN A 13 -4.37 -1.58 5.91
CA GLN A 13 -5.36 -0.55 5.59
C GLN A 13 -6.10 -0.89 4.28
N ARG A 14 -5.36 -1.25 3.23
CA ARG A 14 -5.93 -1.70 1.95
C ARG A 14 -6.86 -2.89 2.14
N ASN A 15 -6.41 -3.89 2.88
CA ASN A 15 -7.18 -5.11 3.10
C ASN A 15 -8.46 -4.81 3.88
N ALA A 16 -8.40 -3.93 4.88
CA ALA A 16 -9.58 -3.48 5.63
C ALA A 16 -10.57 -2.74 4.72
N ASP A 17 -10.09 -1.87 3.84
CA ASP A 17 -10.95 -1.14 2.91
C ASP A 17 -11.61 -2.06 1.87
N ILE A 18 -10.86 -3.00 1.30
CA ILE A 18 -11.41 -4.05 0.42
C ILE A 18 -12.48 -4.85 1.16
N MET A 19 -12.23 -5.27 2.40
CA MET A 19 -13.21 -6.05 3.17
C MET A 19 -14.45 -5.25 3.57
N ARG A 20 -14.31 -3.94 3.84
CA ARG A 20 -15.42 -3.02 4.10
C ARG A 20 -16.38 -3.02 2.91
N VAL A 21 -15.86 -2.76 1.71
CA VAL A 21 -16.67 -2.72 0.48
C VAL A 21 -17.19 -4.11 0.12
N PHE A 22 -16.38 -5.15 0.27
CA PHE A 22 -16.79 -6.53 -0.02
C PHE A 22 -17.98 -6.97 0.84
N ARG A 23 -17.98 -6.67 2.15
CA ARG A 23 -19.11 -6.95 3.05
C ARG A 23 -20.35 -6.16 2.65
N GLN A 24 -20.18 -4.87 2.34
CA GLN A 24 -21.27 -4.02 1.84
C GLN A 24 -21.90 -4.62 0.58
N LYS A 25 -21.09 -5.02 -0.41
CA LYS A 25 -21.59 -5.60 -1.66
C LYS A 25 -22.28 -6.95 -1.48
N ILE A 26 -21.89 -7.75 -0.48
CA ILE A 26 -22.63 -8.96 -0.12
C ILE A 26 -24.02 -8.63 0.43
N VAL A 27 -24.13 -7.62 1.30
CA VAL A 27 -25.41 -7.21 1.89
C VAL A 27 -26.34 -6.59 0.84
N GLU A 28 -25.79 -5.85 -0.12
CA GLU A 28 -26.54 -5.22 -1.21
C GLU A 28 -27.00 -6.20 -2.30
N ALA A 29 -26.48 -7.43 -2.34
CA ALA A 29 -26.75 -8.37 -3.42
C ALA A 29 -27.94 -9.29 -3.11
N ASP A 30 -28.93 -9.30 -4.00
CA ASP A 30 -30.06 -10.24 -3.93
C ASP A 30 -29.62 -11.69 -4.18
N VAL A 31 -28.64 -11.88 -5.07
CA VAL A 31 -28.05 -13.18 -5.40
C VAL A 31 -26.53 -13.08 -5.33
N ILE A 32 -25.93 -13.88 -4.45
CA ILE A 32 -24.49 -13.85 -4.21
C ILE A 32 -23.75 -14.63 -5.30
N ARG A 33 -23.19 -13.90 -6.27
CA ARG A 33 -22.25 -14.42 -7.27
C ARG A 33 -20.88 -13.82 -7.04
N MET A 34 -19.91 -14.66 -6.67
CA MET A 34 -18.60 -14.19 -6.21
C MET A 34 -17.85 -13.36 -7.28
N ASP A 35 -18.00 -13.69 -8.57
CA ASP A 35 -17.38 -12.92 -9.66
C ASP A 35 -17.96 -11.51 -9.74
N ASP A 36 -19.28 -11.38 -9.63
CA ASP A 36 -19.99 -10.11 -9.68
C ASP A 36 -19.65 -9.24 -8.47
N ILE A 37 -19.58 -9.84 -7.27
CA ILE A 37 -19.14 -9.15 -6.06
C ILE A 37 -17.68 -8.67 -6.21
N CYS A 38 -16.77 -9.51 -6.68
CA CYS A 38 -15.37 -9.11 -6.85
C CYS A 38 -15.20 -8.01 -7.90
N LYS A 39 -16.00 -8.04 -8.98
CA LYS A 39 -16.03 -6.97 -9.98
C LYS A 39 -16.57 -5.67 -9.38
N ALA A 40 -17.70 -5.73 -8.70
CA ALA A 40 -18.29 -4.56 -8.04
C ALA A 40 -17.35 -3.93 -7.02
N VAL A 41 -16.62 -4.74 -6.24
CA VAL A 41 -15.58 -4.24 -5.32
C VAL A 41 -14.44 -3.57 -6.08
N ALA A 42 -13.94 -4.16 -7.16
CA ALA A 42 -12.86 -3.58 -7.96
C ALA A 42 -13.22 -2.20 -8.53
N GLU A 43 -14.50 -2.02 -8.91
CA GLU A 43 -15.06 -0.80 -9.51
C GLU A 43 -15.55 0.22 -8.46
N SER A 44 -15.67 -0.18 -7.20
CA SER A 44 -16.15 0.71 -6.13
C SER A 44 -15.11 1.72 -5.67
N PRO A 45 -15.53 2.92 -5.19
CA PRO A 45 -14.62 3.90 -4.61
C PRO A 45 -13.78 3.32 -3.47
N SER A 46 -12.51 3.73 -3.43
CA SER A 46 -11.53 3.36 -2.42
C SER A 46 -11.17 4.58 -1.58
N CYS A 47 -10.87 4.39 -0.29
CA CYS A 47 -10.60 5.52 0.60
C CYS A 47 -9.35 6.32 0.21
N ARG A 48 -8.42 5.68 -0.51
CA ARG A 48 -7.23 6.30 -1.09
C ARG A 48 -6.68 5.51 -2.27
N PHE A 49 -5.61 6.00 -2.90
CA PHE A 49 -4.85 5.22 -3.88
C PHE A 49 -3.89 4.24 -3.17
N TRP A 50 -3.95 2.95 -3.51
CA TRP A 50 -3.12 1.91 -2.91
C TRP A 50 -1.74 1.79 -3.56
N VAL A 51 -1.01 2.90 -3.60
CA VAL A 51 0.38 3.02 -4.06
C VAL A 51 1.20 3.78 -3.01
N SER A 52 2.50 3.52 -2.91
CA SER A 52 3.36 4.32 -2.04
C SER A 52 3.61 5.70 -2.63
N GLU A 53 3.67 6.73 -1.79
CA GLU A 53 3.89 8.13 -2.16
C GLU A 53 5.16 8.31 -3.00
N LYS A 54 6.29 7.75 -2.55
CA LYS A 54 7.56 7.72 -3.31
C LYS A 54 7.41 7.13 -4.71
N ARG A 55 6.58 6.09 -4.87
CA ARG A 55 6.36 5.45 -6.17
C ARG A 55 5.49 6.32 -7.08
N ALA A 56 4.47 6.96 -6.54
CA ALA A 56 3.68 7.93 -7.27
C ALA A 56 4.55 9.09 -7.76
N ALA A 57 5.39 9.67 -6.88
CA ALA A 57 6.31 10.75 -7.23
C ALA A 57 7.27 10.37 -8.38
N ILE A 58 7.85 9.16 -8.34
CA ILE A 58 8.73 8.66 -9.43
C ILE A 58 7.96 8.58 -10.76
N VAL A 59 6.75 8.04 -10.75
CA VAL A 59 5.95 7.90 -11.97
C VAL A 59 5.52 9.26 -12.51
N ILE A 60 5.04 10.16 -11.65
CA ILE A 60 4.69 11.54 -12.02
C ILE A 60 5.90 12.26 -12.65
N SER A 61 7.08 12.18 -12.02
CA SER A 61 8.30 12.80 -12.57
C SER A 61 8.65 12.26 -13.96
N SER A 62 8.48 10.95 -14.20
CA SER A 62 8.67 10.38 -15.53
C SER A 62 7.62 10.85 -16.54
N MET A 63 6.36 11.03 -16.13
CA MET A 63 5.30 11.58 -16.97
C MET A 63 5.58 13.05 -17.35
N GLU A 64 6.02 13.88 -16.40
CA GLU A 64 6.42 15.28 -16.64
C GLU A 64 7.59 15.38 -17.61
N SER A 65 8.59 14.51 -17.47
CA SER A 65 9.78 14.52 -18.34
C SER A 65 9.56 13.87 -19.71
N GLY A 66 8.34 13.42 -20.03
CA GLY A 66 8.05 12.71 -21.28
C GLY A 66 8.79 11.37 -21.42
N ARG A 67 9.30 10.80 -20.33
CA ARG A 67 10.07 9.55 -20.36
C ARG A 67 9.15 8.35 -20.53
N CYS A 68 9.68 7.29 -21.11
CA CYS A 68 8.98 6.01 -21.21
C CYS A 68 8.55 5.51 -19.82
N LEU A 69 7.25 5.30 -19.66
CA LEU A 69 6.72 4.71 -18.44
C LEU A 69 7.03 3.21 -18.40
N PRO A 70 7.29 2.63 -17.22
CA PRO A 70 7.47 1.18 -17.08
C PRO A 70 6.28 0.43 -17.70
N CYS A 71 6.52 -0.73 -18.32
CA CYS A 71 5.46 -1.62 -18.78
C CYS A 71 4.49 -1.89 -17.62
N MET A 72 3.27 -1.37 -17.75
CA MET A 72 2.25 -1.44 -16.72
C MET A 72 0.96 -1.97 -17.32
N THR A 73 0.21 -2.70 -16.49
CA THR A 73 -1.15 -3.13 -16.84
C THR A 73 -2.04 -1.92 -17.06
N GLU A 74 -3.06 -2.07 -17.89
CA GLU A 74 -4.03 -1.01 -18.20
C GLU A 74 -4.62 -0.37 -16.94
N THR A 75 -5.04 -1.18 -15.96
CA THR A 75 -5.57 -0.68 -14.68
C THR A 75 -4.59 0.20 -13.89
N LYS A 76 -3.29 -0.11 -13.95
CA LYS A 76 -2.26 0.72 -13.30
C LYS A 76 -2.02 2.00 -14.09
N ARG A 77 -2.10 1.94 -15.42
CA ARG A 77 -2.01 3.11 -16.29
C ARG A 77 -3.13 4.10 -16.00
N GLU A 78 -4.37 3.61 -15.91
CA GLU A 78 -5.53 4.41 -15.52
C GLU A 78 -5.33 5.07 -14.14
N MET A 79 -4.87 4.30 -13.16
CA MET A 79 -4.57 4.82 -11.82
C MET A 79 -3.58 5.97 -11.85
N PHE A 80 -2.45 5.80 -12.56
CA PHE A 80 -1.42 6.84 -12.64
C PHE A 80 -1.85 8.02 -13.51
N ALA A 81 -2.69 7.82 -14.53
CA ALA A 81 -3.28 8.90 -15.29
C ALA A 81 -4.19 9.79 -14.42
N GLU A 82 -5.02 9.19 -13.58
CA GLU A 82 -5.88 9.93 -12.64
C GLU A 82 -5.05 10.65 -11.57
N ILE A 83 -4.04 9.99 -11.00
CA ILE A 83 -3.10 10.64 -10.06
C ILE A 83 -2.41 11.83 -10.72
N TYR A 84 -1.94 11.67 -11.97
CA TYR A 84 -1.24 12.72 -12.70
C TYR A 84 -2.16 13.90 -13.02
N ARG A 85 -3.42 13.64 -13.39
CA ARG A 85 -4.43 14.68 -13.61
C ARG A 85 -4.60 15.56 -12.35
N ARG A 86 -4.83 14.93 -11.19
CA ARG A 86 -4.98 15.64 -9.90
C ARG A 86 -3.70 16.35 -9.46
N TYR A 87 -2.54 15.74 -9.73
CA TYR A 87 -1.25 16.37 -9.49
C TYR A 87 -1.10 17.69 -10.27
N LYS A 88 -1.46 17.71 -11.57
CA LYS A 88 -1.39 18.93 -12.38
C LYS A 88 -2.28 20.04 -11.82
N GLU A 89 -3.49 19.70 -11.40
CA GLU A 89 -4.42 20.65 -10.77
C GLU A 89 -3.82 21.25 -9.49
N LEU A 90 -3.24 20.41 -8.61
CA LEU A 90 -2.58 20.91 -7.40
C LEU A 90 -1.28 21.68 -7.68
N ARG A 91 -0.54 21.30 -8.73
CA ARG A 91 0.71 21.98 -9.12
C ARG A 91 0.46 23.43 -9.54
N LEU A 92 -0.69 23.71 -10.16
CA LEU A 92 -1.10 25.07 -10.51
C LEU A 92 -1.39 25.92 -9.28
N ILE A 93 -2.00 25.33 -8.25
CA ILE A 93 -2.37 26.02 -7.00
C ILE A 93 -1.16 26.19 -6.08
N HIS A 94 -0.28 25.19 -6.02
CA HIS A 94 0.88 25.14 -5.13
C HIS A 94 2.20 24.91 -5.89
N PRO A 95 2.67 25.89 -6.71
CA PRO A 95 3.84 25.72 -7.57
C PRO A 95 5.17 25.55 -6.79
N LYS A 96 5.19 25.94 -5.51
CA LYS A 96 6.38 25.83 -4.65
C LYS A 96 6.54 24.47 -3.97
N MET A 97 5.46 23.68 -3.87
CA MET A 97 5.54 22.35 -3.26
C MET A 97 6.31 21.38 -4.15
N THR A 98 7.03 20.45 -3.54
CA THR A 98 7.77 19.41 -4.25
C THR A 98 6.82 18.38 -4.88
N ILE A 99 7.31 17.65 -5.90
CA ILE A 99 6.54 16.55 -6.51
C ILE A 99 6.14 15.52 -5.47
N LEU A 100 7.00 15.25 -4.48
CA LEU A 100 6.73 14.29 -3.42
C LEU A 100 5.56 14.75 -2.55
N GLU A 101 5.56 16.00 -2.08
CA GLU A 101 4.47 16.55 -1.26
C GLU A 101 3.14 16.53 -2.01
N LEU A 102 3.13 16.96 -3.28
CA LEU A 102 1.94 16.92 -4.11
C LEU A 102 1.45 15.49 -4.34
N ALA A 103 2.36 14.55 -4.62
CA ALA A 103 2.02 13.14 -4.77
C ALA A 103 1.46 12.54 -3.47
N THR A 104 2.01 12.91 -2.32
CA THR A 104 1.51 12.51 -0.99
C THR A 104 0.07 12.99 -0.79
N ILE A 105 -0.23 14.24 -1.11
CA ILE A 105 -1.60 14.77 -1.03
C ILE A 105 -2.53 13.97 -1.94
N VAL A 106 -2.20 13.82 -3.22
CA VAL A 106 -3.06 13.12 -4.21
C VAL A 106 -3.31 11.67 -3.83
N VAL A 107 -2.26 10.92 -3.46
CA VAL A 107 -2.38 9.49 -3.15
C VAL A 107 -3.28 9.25 -1.94
N ASN A 108 -3.35 10.19 -1.00
CA ASN A 108 -4.20 10.12 0.19
C ASN A 108 -5.64 10.61 -0.05
N GLN A 109 -5.98 11.14 -1.22
CA GLN A 109 -7.36 11.47 -1.58
C GLN A 109 -8.17 10.23 -1.96
N PRO A 110 -9.51 10.25 -1.80
CA PRO A 110 -10.38 9.17 -2.26
C PRO A 110 -10.15 8.84 -3.74
N ALA A 111 -9.96 7.55 -4.00
CA ALA A 111 -9.75 7.03 -5.35
C ALA A 111 -11.10 6.64 -5.97
N PRO A 112 -11.34 6.92 -7.26
CA PRO A 112 -12.61 6.60 -7.92
C PRO A 112 -12.93 5.10 -7.91
N LYS A 113 -11.89 4.26 -7.95
CA LYS A 113 -11.99 2.80 -7.87
C LYS A 113 -10.76 2.19 -7.20
N PHE A 114 -10.76 0.88 -6.93
CA PHE A 114 -9.62 0.19 -6.32
C PHE A 114 -8.43 -0.03 -7.26
N TYR A 115 -8.64 0.07 -8.58
CA TYR A 115 -7.62 -0.20 -9.61
C TYR A 115 -6.98 -1.61 -9.48
N PHE A 116 -7.81 -2.60 -9.10
CA PHE A 116 -7.46 -4.02 -9.16
C PHE A 116 -8.32 -4.74 -10.19
N THR A 117 -7.84 -5.88 -10.67
CA THR A 117 -8.70 -6.79 -11.44
C THR A 117 -9.61 -7.56 -10.48
N PRO A 118 -10.80 -8.02 -10.92
CA PRO A 118 -11.68 -8.86 -10.10
C PRO A 118 -10.97 -10.10 -9.56
N ARG A 119 -10.10 -10.71 -10.37
CA ARG A 119 -9.24 -11.83 -9.96
C ARG A 119 -8.32 -11.46 -8.79
N THR A 120 -7.65 -10.31 -8.86
CA THR A 120 -6.78 -9.85 -7.76
C THR A 120 -7.57 -9.60 -6.48
N VAL A 121 -8.78 -9.02 -6.58
CA VAL A 121 -9.66 -8.83 -5.41
C VAL A 121 -10.01 -10.18 -4.77
N ARG A 122 -10.43 -11.16 -5.58
CA ARG A 122 -10.72 -12.53 -5.11
C ARG A 122 -9.54 -13.16 -4.37
N GLU A 123 -8.34 -13.04 -4.92
CA GLU A 123 -7.12 -13.56 -4.30
C GLU A 123 -6.82 -12.87 -2.95
N ILE A 124 -7.00 -11.54 -2.87
CA ILE A 124 -6.81 -10.77 -1.63
C ILE A 124 -7.83 -11.22 -0.58
N VAL A 125 -9.12 -11.28 -0.92
CA VAL A 125 -10.19 -11.72 -0.01
C VAL A 125 -9.92 -13.14 0.51
N ARG A 126 -9.53 -14.07 -0.37
CA ARG A 126 -9.15 -15.44 0.02
C ARG A 126 -7.99 -15.43 1.02
N ARG A 127 -6.94 -14.66 0.76
CA ARG A 127 -5.78 -14.57 1.67
C ARG A 127 -6.14 -13.97 3.03
N ILE A 128 -7.02 -12.98 3.05
CA ILE A 128 -7.54 -12.40 4.30
C ILE A 128 -8.31 -13.46 5.08
N ARG A 129 -9.29 -14.12 4.45
CA ARG A 129 -10.13 -15.15 5.10
C ARG A 129 -9.32 -16.34 5.61
N ASN A 130 -8.27 -16.73 4.91
CA ASN A 130 -7.41 -17.84 5.31
C ASN A 130 -6.39 -17.45 6.38
N GLY A 131 -6.42 -16.23 6.94
CA GLY A 131 -5.49 -15.77 7.98
C GLY A 131 -4.03 -15.64 7.49
N TYR A 132 -3.79 -15.53 6.18
CA TYR A 132 -2.43 -15.46 5.62
C TYR A 132 -1.65 -14.26 6.16
N TYR A 133 -2.33 -13.11 6.25
CA TYR A 133 -1.71 -11.87 6.72
C TYR A 133 -1.46 -11.88 8.23
N ASP A 134 -2.29 -12.55 9.01
CA ASP A 134 -2.12 -12.68 10.46
C ASP A 134 -0.95 -13.59 10.81
N ARG A 135 -0.85 -14.76 10.15
CA ARG A 135 0.30 -15.67 10.31
C ARG A 135 1.62 -15.01 9.92
N LYS A 136 1.63 -14.24 8.83
CA LYS A 136 2.83 -13.56 8.35
C LYS A 136 3.24 -12.39 9.24
N HIS A 137 2.27 -11.68 9.84
CA HIS A 137 2.56 -10.65 10.82
C HIS A 137 3.16 -11.24 12.09
N ASN A 138 2.64 -12.38 12.54
CA ASN A 138 3.15 -13.08 13.72
C ASN A 138 4.56 -13.65 13.48
N SER A 139 4.88 -14.14 12.28
CA SER A 139 6.24 -14.59 11.97
C SER A 139 7.26 -13.46 11.96
N ILE A 140 6.92 -12.29 11.41
CA ILE A 140 7.80 -11.11 11.43
C ILE A 140 8.07 -10.63 12.87
N LYS A 141 7.05 -10.71 13.74
CA LYS A 141 7.22 -10.39 15.17
C LYS A 141 8.07 -11.42 15.92
N ALA A 142 7.94 -12.70 15.59
CA ALA A 142 8.76 -13.76 16.19
C ALA A 142 10.24 -13.62 15.81
N ASP A 143 10.53 -13.35 14.53
CA ASP A 143 11.91 -13.16 14.05
C ASP A 143 12.57 -11.87 14.60
N GLY A 144 11.76 -10.85 14.94
CA GLY A 144 12.22 -9.60 15.54
C GLY A 144 12.52 -9.68 17.04
N PHE A 145 12.15 -10.77 17.72
CA PHE A 145 12.36 -10.95 19.17
C PHE A 145 13.62 -11.77 19.50
N SER A 146 14.30 -12.36 18.51
CA SER A 146 15.51 -13.18 18.69
C SER A 146 16.83 -12.43 18.47
N LYS A 147 16.82 -11.10 18.33
CA LYS A 147 18.04 -10.27 18.32
C LYS A 147 17.96 -9.19 19.40
N GLY A 148 18.22 -9.58 20.64
CA GLY A 148 18.23 -8.65 21.76
C GLY A 148 18.57 -9.27 23.11
N SER A 149 19.56 -10.17 23.17
CA SER A 149 20.11 -10.62 24.46
C SER A 149 21.50 -11.25 24.31
N GLU A 150 22.47 -10.52 23.79
CA GLU A 150 23.89 -10.77 24.07
C GLU A 150 24.56 -9.42 24.33
N GLY A 151 24.26 -8.87 25.51
CA GLY A 151 25.08 -7.85 26.14
C GLY A 151 26.30 -8.54 26.72
N SER A 152 27.41 -8.43 25.99
CA SER A 152 28.75 -8.86 26.33
C SER A 152 29.15 -8.49 27.76
N VAL A 153 29.51 -9.50 28.55
CA VAL A 153 30.39 -9.34 29.70
C VAL A 153 31.77 -8.95 29.15
N CYS A 154 32.23 -7.74 29.48
CA CYS A 154 33.64 -7.35 29.33
C CYS A 154 34.33 -7.52 30.70
N PRO A 155 35.49 -8.19 30.79
CA PRO A 155 36.21 -8.34 32.04
C PRO A 155 37.15 -7.15 32.32
N ASP A 156 37.28 -6.88 33.62
CA ASP A 156 38.40 -6.28 34.37
C ASP A 156 38.98 -4.92 33.99
N SER A 157 38.96 -3.99 34.96
CA SER A 157 40.16 -3.37 35.55
C SER A 157 39.78 -2.46 36.74
N LYS A 158 40.40 -2.72 37.91
CA LYS A 158 40.38 -1.84 39.11
C LYS A 158 40.90 -0.43 38.80
N PRO A 159 40.63 0.55 39.69
CA PRO A 159 41.77 1.10 40.44
C PRO A 159 41.50 1.40 41.94
N SER A 160 42.48 0.98 42.76
CA SER A 160 43.14 1.65 43.90
C SER A 160 42.60 3.00 44.43
N GLU A 161 42.28 2.97 45.73
CA GLU A 161 42.58 3.89 46.86
C GLU A 161 42.24 5.40 46.86
N ARG A 162 41.48 5.79 47.89
CA ARG A 162 41.64 6.90 48.89
C ARG A 162 40.25 7.20 49.48
N GLU A 163 39.98 7.33 50.78
CA GLU A 163 40.68 7.28 52.08
C GLU A 163 39.73 6.61 53.10
#